data_AF-A0A292S366-F1
#
_entry.id   AF-A0A292S366-F1
#
_cell.length_a   1.000
_cell.length_b   1.000
_cell.length_c   1.000
_cell.angle_alpha   90.00
_cell.angle_beta   90.00
_cell.angle_gamma   90.00
#
_symmetry.space_group_name_H-M   'P 1'
#
loop_
_entity.id
_entity.type
_entity.pdbx_description
1 polymer ?
#
loop_
_entity_poly.entity_id
_entity_poly.type
_entity_poly.pdbx_seq_one_letter_code
_entity_poly.pdbx_strand_id
1 'polypeptide(L)'
;MNVNGISPVSCKSNIMKNAKQITAPLKDGNTLRFTFGDNYLEALVTKGDKIVEGKGKYARKGIAVTEVFKMAESFKPHIKEGFDFLKEFKAAILK
;
A
#
# COMPACT_ATOMS: atom_id res chain seq x y z
N MET A 1 11.23 -1.49 -31.87
CA MET A 1 11.09 -1.15 -30.43
C MET A 1 11.29 -2.45 -29.65
N ASN A 2 12.39 -2.57 -28.90
CA ASN A 2 12.83 -3.83 -28.26
C ASN A 2 12.00 -4.10 -27.00
N VAL A 3 11.12 -5.10 -27.07
CA VAL A 3 10.17 -5.49 -26.00
C VAL A 3 10.84 -6.16 -24.78
N ASN A 4 12.16 -6.38 -24.82
CA ASN A 4 12.91 -7.02 -23.73
C ASN A 4 13.61 -6.04 -22.77
N GLY A 5 13.41 -4.73 -22.95
CA GLY A 5 14.08 -3.68 -22.16
C GLY A 5 13.30 -3.16 -20.95
N ILE A 6 12.09 -3.68 -20.68
CA ILE A 6 11.33 -3.24 -19.51
C ILE A 6 11.85 -4.01 -18.30
N SER A 7 12.91 -3.48 -17.68
CA SER A 7 13.36 -3.94 -16.37
C SER A 7 12.15 -3.96 -15.42
N PRO A 8 11.93 -5.03 -14.61
CA PRO A 8 10.87 -5.05 -13.61
C PRO A 8 10.96 -3.88 -12.61
N VAL A 9 12.14 -3.26 -12.51
CA VAL A 9 12.39 -2.03 -11.76
C VAL A 9 11.72 -0.81 -12.41
N SER A 10 11.73 -0.70 -13.74
CA SER A 10 11.08 0.42 -14.45
C SER A 10 9.55 0.28 -14.47
N CYS A 11 9.02 -0.95 -14.50
CA CYS A 11 7.60 -1.22 -14.25
C CYS A 11 7.18 -0.69 -12.86
N LYS A 12 7.93 -1.03 -11.81
CA LYS A 12 7.65 -0.55 -10.44
C LYS A 12 7.77 0.98 -10.33
N SER A 13 8.82 1.59 -10.89
CA SER A 13 9.02 3.04 -10.78
C SER A 13 7.91 3.89 -11.43
N ASN A 14 7.35 3.48 -12.58
CA ASN A 14 6.27 4.23 -13.20
C ASN A 14 4.92 4.04 -12.49
N ILE A 15 4.69 2.87 -11.90
CA ILE A 15 3.49 2.58 -11.10
C ILE A 15 3.52 3.37 -9.77
N MET A 16 4.71 3.54 -9.19
CA MET A 16 4.88 4.22 -7.90
C MET A 16 4.93 5.75 -7.98
N LYS A 17 5.06 6.37 -9.16
CA LYS A 17 5.20 7.84 -9.29
C LYS A 17 4.04 8.64 -8.69
N ASN A 18 2.83 8.08 -8.65
CA ASN A 18 1.64 8.68 -8.03
C ASN A 18 1.11 7.84 -6.86
N ALA A 19 1.85 6.82 -6.41
CA ALA A 19 1.41 5.97 -5.33
C ALA A 19 1.56 6.69 -4.00
N LYS A 20 0.48 6.71 -3.23
CA LYS A 20 0.44 7.25 -1.87
C LYS A 20 0.77 6.13 -0.90
N GLN A 21 1.55 6.45 0.13
CA GLN A 21 1.99 5.50 1.12
C GLN A 21 1.60 6.00 2.51
N ILE A 22 1.05 5.10 3.32
CA ILE A 22 0.73 5.31 4.72
C ILE A 22 1.50 4.28 5.52
N THR A 23 2.14 4.72 6.59
CA THR A 23 2.87 3.83 7.49
C THR A 23 2.18 3.86 8.85
N ALA A 24 1.78 2.69 9.34
CA ALA A 24 1.02 2.55 10.56
C ALA A 24 1.67 1.51 11.49
N PRO A 25 1.90 1.84 12.77
CA PRO A 25 2.35 0.86 13.75
C PRO A 25 1.21 -0.13 14.05
N LEU A 26 1.55 -1.41 14.14
CA LEU A 26 0.65 -2.49 14.52
C LEU A 26 0.82 -2.86 16.01
N LYS A 27 -0.19 -3.51 16.59
CA LYS A 27 -0.25 -3.88 18.01
C LYS A 27 0.82 -4.90 18.41
N ASP A 28 1.22 -5.75 17.48
CA ASP A 28 2.25 -6.80 17.62
C ASP A 28 3.69 -6.27 17.52
N GLY A 29 3.86 -4.94 17.41
CA GLY A 29 5.17 -4.30 17.27
C GLY A 29 5.70 -4.29 15.84
N ASN A 30 4.92 -4.80 14.88
CA ASN A 30 5.22 -4.70 13.45
C ASN A 30 4.77 -3.34 12.89
N THR A 31 5.20 -3.03 11.68
CA THR A 31 4.82 -1.82 10.95
C THR A 31 4.13 -2.19 9.64
N LEU A 32 2.92 -1.69 9.45
CA LEU A 32 2.20 -1.78 8.20
C LEU A 32 2.61 -0.62 7.29
N ARG A 33 3.05 -0.94 6.09
CA ARG A 33 3.25 -0.02 4.97
C ARG A 33 2.14 -0.28 3.96
N PHE A 34 1.19 0.65 3.89
CA PHE A 34 0.05 0.59 2.99
C PHE A 34 0.28 1.55 1.82
N THR A 35 0.49 1.01 0.63
CA THR A 35 0.79 1.74 -0.59
C THR A 35 -0.35 1.57 -1.58
N PHE A 36 -0.87 2.65 -2.15
CA PHE A 36 -1.94 2.58 -3.14
C PHE A 36 -1.77 3.67 -4.21
N GLY A 37 -2.13 3.34 -5.44
CA GLY A 37 -2.15 4.24 -6.59
C GLY A 37 -3.16 3.72 -7.60
N ASP A 38 -3.27 4.42 -8.74
CA ASP A 38 -4.35 4.19 -9.70
C ASP A 38 -4.49 2.73 -10.11
N ASN A 39 -3.37 2.04 -10.35
CA ASN A 39 -3.33 0.65 -10.85
C ASN A 39 -2.75 -0.35 -9.85
N TYR A 40 -2.48 0.08 -8.61
CA TYR A 40 -1.70 -0.70 -7.66
C TYR A 40 -2.16 -0.50 -6.23
N LEU A 41 -2.21 -1.58 -5.47
CA LEU A 41 -2.58 -1.61 -4.07
C LEU A 41 -1.69 -2.62 -3.37
N GLU A 42 -1.01 -2.24 -2.30
CA GLU A 42 -0.13 -3.10 -1.53
C GLU A 42 -0.20 -2.77 -0.05
N ALA A 43 -0.19 -3.82 0.77
CA ALA A 43 -0.05 -3.76 2.21
C ALA A 43 1.08 -4.69 2.60
N LEU A 44 2.17 -4.12 3.11
CA LEU A 44 3.32 -4.86 3.61
C LEU A 44 3.40 -4.71 5.13
N VAL A 45 3.46 -5.82 5.85
CA VAL A 45 3.80 -5.85 7.26
C VAL A 45 5.30 -6.11 7.39
N THR A 46 5.97 -5.26 8.16
CA THR A 46 7.42 -5.28 8.34
C THR A 46 7.80 -5.35 9.80
N LYS A 47 8.88 -6.07 10.10
CA LYS A 47 9.53 -6.12 11.42
C LYS A 47 10.96 -5.63 11.26
N GLY A 48 11.20 -4.36 11.54
CA GLY A 48 12.43 -3.67 11.12
C GLY A 48 12.54 -3.68 9.59
N ASP A 49 13.68 -4.14 9.06
CA ASP A 49 13.92 -4.20 7.62
C ASP A 49 13.33 -5.44 6.93
N LYS A 50 12.74 -6.38 7.68
CA LYS A 50 12.21 -7.64 7.13
C LYS A 50 10.72 -7.51 6.84
N ILE A 51 10.30 -7.92 5.65
CA ILE A 51 8.89 -8.12 5.31
C ILE A 51 8.43 -9.45 5.91
N VAL A 52 7.39 -9.42 6.74
CA VAL A 52 6.82 -10.60 7.41
C VAL A 52 5.53 -11.06 6.76
N GLU A 53 4.74 -10.13 6.21
CA GLU A 53 3.55 -10.44 5.41
C GLU A 53 3.41 -9.39 4.32
N GLY A 54 2.90 -9.78 3.15
CA GLY A 54 2.62 -8.86 2.07
C GLY A 54 1.40 -9.28 1.27
N LYS A 55 0.48 -8.35 1.04
CA LYS A 55 -0.67 -8.52 0.15
C LYS A 55 -0.65 -7.39 -0.87
N GLY A 56 -0.59 -7.74 -2.14
CA GLY A 56 -0.56 -6.79 -3.24
C GLY A 56 -1.53 -7.16 -4.34
N LYS A 57 -2.08 -6.15 -5.01
CA LYS A 57 -2.90 -6.27 -6.20
C LYS A 57 -2.44 -5.25 -7.22
N TYR A 58 -2.31 -5.72 -8.45
CA TYR A 58 -2.09 -4.87 -9.61
C TYR A 58 -3.25 -5.06 -10.59
N ALA A 59 -3.77 -3.96 -11.12
CA ALA A 59 -4.86 -3.99 -12.08
C ALA A 59 -4.57 -3.03 -13.23
N ARG A 60 -4.62 -3.52 -14.47
CA ARG A 60 -4.34 -2.72 -15.67
C ARG A 60 -5.40 -1.64 -15.95
N LYS A 61 -6.62 -1.82 -15.42
CA LYS A 61 -7.79 -0.93 -15.61
C LYS A 61 -8.10 -0.08 -14.38
N GLY A 62 -7.16 0.02 -13.45
CA GLY A 62 -7.35 0.71 -12.18
C GLY A 62 -7.77 -0.23 -11.05
N ILE A 63 -7.43 0.17 -9.83
CA ILE A 63 -7.92 -0.44 -8.59
C ILE A 63 -9.15 0.36 -8.14
N ALA A 64 -10.25 -0.34 -7.91
CA ALA A 64 -11.44 0.32 -7.38
C ALA A 64 -11.17 0.83 -5.96
N VAL A 65 -11.60 2.06 -5.68
CA VAL A 65 -11.46 2.69 -4.36
C VAL A 65 -12.06 1.81 -3.24
N THR A 66 -13.14 1.09 -3.54
CA THR A 66 -13.77 0.14 -2.61
C THR A 66 -12.85 -1.02 -2.21
N GLU A 67 -11.95 -1.47 -3.08
CA GLU A 67 -10.95 -2.50 -2.73
C GLU A 67 -9.86 -1.93 -1.83
N VAL A 68 -9.46 -0.68 -2.06
CA VAL A 68 -8.52 0.03 -1.18
C VAL A 68 -9.12 0.16 0.23
N PHE A 69 -10.39 0.55 0.34
CA PHE A 69 -11.10 0.61 1.63
C PHE A 69 -11.22 -0.76 2.30
N LYS A 70 -11.63 -1.81 1.58
CA LYS A 70 -11.73 -3.17 2.15
C LYS A 70 -10.38 -3.65 2.71
N MET A 71 -9.29 -3.36 2.02
CA MET A 71 -7.95 -3.71 2.49
C MET A 71 -7.56 -2.85 3.70
N ALA A 72 -7.84 -1.55 3.71
CA ALA A 72 -7.62 -0.70 4.87
C ALA A 72 -8.41 -1.17 6.11
N GLU A 73 -9.68 -1.53 5.93
CA GLU A 73 -10.55 -2.00 7.00
C GLU A 73 -10.08 -3.32 7.61
N SER A 74 -9.51 -4.22 6.81
CA SER A 74 -8.99 -5.50 7.33
C SER A 74 -7.80 -5.30 8.28
N PHE A 75 -7.03 -4.22 8.12
CA PHE A 75 -5.92 -3.90 9.02
C PHE A 75 -6.32 -3.10 10.25
N LYS A 76 -7.44 -2.36 10.21
CA LYS A 76 -7.95 -1.55 11.33
C LYS A 76 -7.90 -2.23 12.72
N PRO A 77 -8.31 -3.51 12.91
CA PRO A 77 -8.23 -4.15 14.23
C PRO A 77 -6.81 -4.38 14.75
N HIS A 78 -5.83 -4.47 13.84
CA HIS A 78 -4.42 -4.74 14.14
C HIS A 78 -3.58 -3.49 14.36
N ILE A 79 -4.10 -2.31 14.00
CA ILE A 79 -3.40 -1.03 14.15
C ILE A 79 -3.32 -0.65 15.63
N LYS A 80 -2.16 -0.13 16.03
CA LYS A 80 -1.90 0.29 17.40
C LYS A 80 -2.87 1.39 17.83
N GLU A 81 -3.37 1.28 19.06
CA GLU A 81 -4.26 2.28 19.65
C GLU A 81 -3.59 3.66 19.66
N GLY A 82 -4.36 4.69 19.29
CA GLY A 82 -3.87 6.07 19.14
C GLY A 82 -3.39 6.45 17.73
N PHE A 83 -3.22 5.48 16.81
CA PHE A 83 -2.97 5.80 15.40
C PHE A 83 -4.27 5.88 14.60
N ASP A 84 -4.61 7.08 14.11
CA ASP A 84 -5.81 7.30 13.30
C ASP A 84 -5.53 7.03 11.82
N PHE A 85 -5.56 5.74 11.46
CA PHE A 85 -5.35 5.29 10.08
C PHE A 85 -6.36 5.89 9.11
N LEU A 86 -7.61 6.09 9.53
CA LEU A 86 -8.65 6.62 8.65
C LEU A 86 -8.38 8.10 8.31
N LYS A 87 -7.92 8.88 9.29
CA LYS A 87 -7.51 10.27 9.07
C LYS A 87 -6.32 10.34 8.10
N GLU A 88 -5.27 9.55 8.34
CA GLU A 88 -4.10 9.48 7.44
C GLU A 88 -4.49 9.01 6.03
N PHE A 89 -5.42 8.05 5.94
CA PHE A 89 -5.92 7.54 4.67
C PHE A 89 -6.74 8.57 3.88
N LYS A 90 -7.65 9.29 4.56
CA LYS A 90 -8.38 10.40 3.94
C LYS A 90 -7.44 11.51 3.50
N ALA A 91 -6.48 11.89 4.35
CA ALA A 91 -5.47 12.90 4.03
C ALA A 91 -4.61 12.49 2.85
N ALA A 92 -4.26 11.20 2.75
CA ALA A 92 -3.58 10.66 1.60
C ALA A 92 -4.46 10.78 0.36
N ILE A 93 -5.68 10.23 0.32
CA ILE A 93 -6.52 10.23 -0.89
C ILE A 93 -6.92 11.63 -1.38
N LEU A 94 -7.31 12.54 -0.47
CA LEU A 94 -7.89 13.85 -0.81
C LEU A 94 -6.88 14.92 -1.25
N LYS A 95 -5.58 14.62 -1.22
CA LYS A 95 -4.50 15.53 -1.62
C LYS A 95 -4.12 15.39 -3.09
#